data_AF-A0A7S0QKL2-F1
#
_entry.id   AF-A0A7S0QKL2-F1
#
_cell.length_a   1.000
_cell.length_b   1.000
_cell.length_c   1.000
_cell.angle_alpha   90.00
_cell.angle_beta   90.00
_cell.angle_gamma   90.00
#
_symmetry.space_group_name_H-M   'P 1'
#
loop_
_entity.id
_entity.type
_entity.pdbx_description
1 polymer ?
#
loop_
_entity_poly.entity_id
_entity_poly.type
_entity_poly.pdbx_seq_one_letter_code
_entity_poly.pdbx_strand_id
1 'polypeptide(L)'
;GTMGKATDKAGGFLAPKAISNRIKAKGLTKLRWYCQLCEKACRDENGYKCHMMSEAHLRQVRVFAENPTSFIDSYSKEFDDAFMEVLRRKGENVRSKATSLWHEVIADRHHIHMNATRWLTLTEYIKYLGKEGRAHVDQDEEGKWYARYINRDPEVLRRQEALVRKERMDLDDSERAARMVENQIKEAQRQLKERGGPA
;
A
#
# COMPACT_ATOMS: atom_id res chain seq x y z
N GLY A 1 48.04 52.10 -9.38
CA GLY A 1 46.60 51.84 -9.22
C GLY A 1 46.05 51.53 -10.60
N THR A 2 45.24 50.51 -10.83
CA THR A 2 44.04 50.12 -10.07
C THR A 2 43.76 48.63 -10.26
N MET A 3 43.53 47.93 -9.16
CA MET A 3 42.93 46.59 -9.15
C MET A 3 41.46 46.69 -9.60
N GLY A 4 40.99 45.74 -10.41
CA GLY A 4 39.64 45.80 -11.00
C GLY A 4 38.98 44.44 -11.20
N LYS A 5 38.46 43.88 -10.09
CA LYS A 5 37.32 42.96 -9.97
C LYS A 5 37.42 41.56 -10.61
N ALA A 6 37.88 40.60 -9.80
CA ALA A 6 37.43 39.21 -9.90
C ALA A 6 35.93 39.14 -9.58
N THR A 7 35.12 38.60 -10.49
CA THR A 7 33.72 38.28 -10.22
C THR A 7 33.63 36.88 -9.64
N ASP A 8 33.33 36.81 -8.35
CA ASP A 8 33.15 35.58 -7.60
C ASP A 8 32.02 34.73 -8.20
N LYS A 9 32.38 33.51 -8.63
CA LYS A 9 31.47 32.44 -9.02
C LYS A 9 30.72 31.93 -7.78
N ALA A 10 29.69 32.64 -7.32
CA ALA A 10 28.79 32.15 -6.28
C ALA A 10 27.70 31.22 -6.86
N GLY A 11 28.13 30.19 -7.61
CA GLY A 11 27.29 29.09 -8.10
C GLY A 11 27.39 27.82 -7.24
N GLY A 12 27.81 27.96 -5.98
CA GLY A 12 28.10 26.84 -5.09
C GLY A 12 26.86 26.10 -4.57
N PHE A 13 27.07 24.89 -4.06
CA PHE A 13 26.08 24.00 -3.45
C PHE A 13 25.19 24.67 -2.38
N LEU A 14 25.67 25.73 -1.72
CA LEU A 14 24.98 26.50 -0.68
C LEU A 14 24.42 27.84 -1.18
N ALA A 15 24.47 28.11 -2.49
CA ALA A 15 23.92 29.35 -3.03
C ALA A 15 22.40 29.40 -2.79
N PRO A 16 21.82 30.57 -2.44
CA PRO A 16 20.38 30.72 -2.19
C PRO A 16 19.50 30.18 -3.32
N LYS A 17 19.95 30.33 -4.58
CA LYS A 17 19.29 29.76 -5.77
C LYS A 17 19.34 28.23 -5.80
N ALA A 18 20.48 27.63 -5.47
CA ALA A 18 20.64 26.17 -5.41
C ALA A 18 19.83 25.57 -4.25
N ILE A 19 19.81 26.23 -3.09
CA ILE A 19 18.99 25.86 -1.93
C ILE A 19 17.50 25.99 -2.27
N SER A 20 17.07 27.12 -2.86
CA SER A 20 15.69 27.32 -3.30
C SER A 20 15.25 26.25 -4.29
N ASN A 21 16.10 25.90 -5.26
CA ASN A 21 15.82 24.83 -6.21
C ASN A 21 15.70 23.46 -5.54
N ARG A 22 16.54 23.15 -4.55
CA ARG A 22 16.42 21.90 -3.76
C ARG A 22 15.17 21.86 -2.90
N ILE A 23 14.83 22.95 -2.22
CA ILE A 23 13.61 23.04 -1.43
C ILE A 23 12.39 22.87 -2.34
N LYS A 24 12.39 23.49 -3.53
CA LYS A 24 11.32 23.32 -4.53
C LYS A 24 11.28 21.90 -5.12
N ALA A 25 12.41 21.19 -5.20
CA ALA A 25 12.48 19.79 -5.60
C ALA A 25 12.03 18.81 -4.50
N LYS A 26 11.99 19.26 -3.23
CA LYS A 26 11.43 18.48 -2.11
C LYS A 26 9.90 18.62 -2.11
N GLY A 27 9.26 17.80 -2.95
CA GLY A 27 7.81 17.63 -3.00
C GLY A 27 7.45 16.60 -4.06
N LEU A 28 6.27 15.99 -3.95
CA LEU A 28 5.71 15.20 -5.05
C LEU A 28 5.30 16.19 -6.14
N THR A 29 5.98 16.17 -7.29
CA THR A 29 5.59 16.96 -8.46
C THR A 29 4.23 16.50 -8.96
N LYS A 30 3.45 17.39 -9.58
CA LYS A 30 2.16 16.99 -10.19
C LYS A 30 2.41 15.84 -11.16
N LEU A 31 1.65 14.75 -11.02
CA LEU A 31 1.76 13.54 -11.84
C LEU A 31 1.70 13.82 -13.33
N ARG A 32 0.94 14.86 -13.72
CA ARG A 32 0.81 15.32 -15.11
C ARG A 32 2.17 15.62 -15.80
N TRP A 33 3.23 15.88 -15.05
CA TRP A 33 4.56 16.21 -15.60
C TRP A 33 5.60 15.12 -15.35
N TYR A 34 5.17 13.88 -15.13
CA TYR A 34 6.06 12.73 -14.99
C TYR A 34 6.13 11.94 -16.31
N CYS A 35 7.34 11.57 -16.74
CA CYS A 35 7.54 10.68 -17.88
C CYS A 35 7.85 9.27 -17.41
N GLN A 36 6.97 8.31 -17.71
CA GLN A 36 7.17 6.90 -17.35
C GLN A 36 8.36 6.28 -18.10
N LEU A 37 8.44 6.50 -19.42
CA LEU A 37 9.52 5.98 -20.29
C LEU A 37 10.93 6.40 -19.85
N CYS A 38 11.06 7.52 -19.16
CA CYS A 38 12.33 8.07 -18.72
C CYS A 38 12.45 8.13 -17.19
N GLU A 39 11.46 7.60 -16.47
CA GLU A 39 11.33 7.68 -15.01
C GLU A 39 11.65 9.08 -14.45
N LYS A 40 11.14 10.11 -15.13
CA LYS A 40 11.57 11.50 -14.90
C LYS A 40 10.42 12.41 -14.52
N ALA A 41 10.48 12.90 -13.29
CA ALA A 41 9.65 14.00 -12.81
C ALA A 41 10.11 15.34 -13.38
N CYS A 42 9.27 15.99 -14.19
CA CYS A 42 9.48 17.36 -14.64
C CYS A 42 8.79 18.35 -13.71
N ARG A 43 9.38 19.54 -13.58
CA ARG A 43 8.95 20.54 -12.58
C ARG A 43 7.63 21.21 -12.94
N ASP A 44 7.44 21.50 -14.22
CA ASP A 44 6.32 22.24 -14.77
C ASP A 44 6.04 21.79 -16.21
N GLU A 45 4.97 22.33 -16.79
CA GLU A 45 4.53 21.98 -18.14
C GLU A 45 5.61 22.28 -19.19
N ASN A 46 6.37 23.37 -19.04
CA ASN A 46 7.41 23.73 -19.99
C ASN A 46 8.59 22.76 -19.92
N GLY A 47 9.03 22.40 -18.71
CA GLY A 47 10.07 21.40 -18.50
C GLY A 47 9.67 20.04 -19.06
N TYR A 48 8.40 19.65 -18.93
CA TYR A 48 7.88 18.42 -19.52
C TYR A 48 7.89 18.46 -21.06
N LYS A 49 7.47 19.58 -21.67
CA LYS A 49 7.52 19.77 -23.14
C LYS A 49 8.96 19.70 -23.66
N CYS A 50 9.91 20.40 -23.02
CA CYS A 50 11.32 20.32 -23.39
C CYS A 50 11.87 18.90 -23.24
N HIS A 51 11.45 18.15 -22.22
CA HIS A 51 11.84 16.76 -22.04
C HIS A 51 11.31 15.87 -23.17
N MET A 52 10.03 15.98 -23.53
CA MET A 52 9.40 15.21 -24.61
C MET A 52 10.10 15.43 -25.97
N MET A 53 10.65 16.63 -26.21
CA MET A 53 11.39 16.95 -27.44
C MET A 53 12.88 16.58 -27.39
N SER A 54 13.38 16.09 -26.25
CA SER A 54 14.81 15.79 -26.10
C SER A 54 15.20 14.49 -26.79
N GLU A 55 16.38 14.45 -27.40
CA GLU A 55 16.96 13.24 -28.02
C GLU A 55 16.98 12.03 -27.06
N ALA A 56 17.23 12.27 -25.77
CA ALA A 56 17.21 11.21 -24.77
C ALA A 56 15.82 10.55 -24.65
N HIS A 57 14.75 11.35 -24.63
CA HIS A 57 13.39 10.84 -24.61
C HIS A 57 13.03 10.14 -25.93
N LEU A 58 13.36 10.74 -27.07
CA LEU A 58 13.08 10.17 -28.39
C LEU A 58 13.77 8.82 -28.59
N ARG A 59 14.98 8.61 -28.05
CA ARG A 59 15.64 7.30 -28.03
C ARG A 59 14.83 6.26 -27.25
N GLN A 60 14.32 6.62 -26.06
CA GLN A 60 13.48 5.70 -25.27
C GLN A 60 12.17 5.36 -26.00
N VAL A 61 11.57 6.32 -26.70
CA VAL A 61 10.38 6.07 -27.53
C VAL A 61 10.67 5.06 -28.64
N ARG A 62 11.83 5.12 -29.30
CA ARG A 62 12.22 4.14 -30.32
C ARG A 62 12.37 2.74 -29.73
N VAL A 63 13.05 2.61 -28.59
CA VAL A 63 13.20 1.32 -27.88
C VAL A 63 11.84 0.76 -27.47
N PHE A 64 10.94 1.61 -26.95
CA PHE A 64 9.58 1.20 -26.62
C PHE A 64 8.79 0.73 -27.85
N ALA A 65 8.94 1.42 -28.99
CA ALA A 65 8.24 1.09 -30.23
C ALA A 65 8.65 -0.29 -30.79
N GLU A 66 9.86 -0.76 -30.51
CA GLU A 66 10.32 -2.09 -30.92
C GLU A 66 9.58 -3.22 -30.18
N ASN A 67 9.26 -3.03 -28.88
CA ASN A 67 8.66 -4.07 -28.04
C ASN A 67 7.63 -3.52 -27.02
N PRO A 68 6.53 -2.87 -27.47
CA PRO A 68 5.62 -2.17 -26.57
C PRO A 68 4.96 -3.10 -25.54
N THR A 69 4.63 -4.33 -25.93
CA THR A 69 3.98 -5.32 -25.06
C THR A 69 4.83 -5.67 -23.84
N SER A 70 6.14 -5.87 -24.03
CA SER A 70 7.05 -6.23 -22.94
C SER A 70 7.14 -5.12 -21.89
N PHE A 71 7.17 -3.85 -22.33
CA PHE A 71 7.19 -2.71 -21.42
C PHE A 71 5.88 -2.59 -20.64
N ILE A 72 4.73 -2.71 -21.32
CA ILE A 72 3.42 -2.69 -20.67
C ILE A 72 3.31 -3.81 -19.65
N ASP A 73 3.82 -5.01 -19.96
CA ASP A 73 3.80 -6.15 -19.04
C ASP A 73 4.69 -5.92 -17.81
N SER A 74 5.89 -5.36 -17.98
CA SER A 74 6.76 -4.98 -16.86
C SER A 74 6.08 -3.95 -15.96
N TYR A 75 5.59 -2.86 -16.55
CA TYR A 75 4.88 -1.81 -15.80
C TYR A 75 3.63 -2.34 -15.10
N SER A 76 2.88 -3.23 -15.75
CA SER A 76 1.70 -3.84 -15.15
C SER A 76 2.08 -4.71 -13.95
N LYS A 77 3.18 -5.48 -14.04
CA LYS A 77 3.66 -6.30 -12.93
C LYS A 77 4.15 -5.45 -11.77
N GLU A 78 4.96 -4.42 -12.02
CA GLU A 78 5.47 -3.52 -10.99
C GLU A 78 4.34 -2.76 -10.29
N PHE A 79 3.35 -2.28 -11.05
CA PHE A 79 2.15 -1.66 -10.50
C PHE A 79 1.36 -2.64 -9.62
N ASP A 80 1.15 -3.87 -10.10
CA ASP A 80 0.42 -4.90 -9.41
C ASP A 80 1.11 -5.30 -8.09
N ASP A 81 2.43 -5.51 -8.11
CA ASP A 81 3.24 -5.82 -6.95
C ASP A 81 3.16 -4.70 -5.89
N ALA A 82 3.30 -3.44 -6.30
CA ALA A 82 3.21 -2.27 -5.42
C ALA A 82 1.81 -2.13 -4.79
N PHE A 83 0.75 -2.28 -5.60
CA PHE A 83 -0.62 -2.20 -5.10
C PHE A 83 -0.92 -3.34 -4.11
N MET A 84 -0.46 -4.55 -4.43
CA MET A 84 -0.66 -5.71 -3.59
C MET A 84 0.18 -5.67 -2.31
N GLU A 85 1.31 -4.98 -2.31
CA GLU A 85 2.05 -4.68 -1.08
C GLU A 85 1.25 -3.76 -0.16
N VAL A 86 0.67 -2.68 -0.69
CA VAL A 86 -0.22 -1.79 0.08
C VAL A 86 -1.43 -2.56 0.63
N LEU A 87 -2.05 -3.38 -0.21
CA LEU A 87 -3.21 -4.19 0.19
C LEU A 87 -2.84 -5.24 1.25
N ARG A 88 -1.68 -5.89 1.12
CA ARG A 88 -1.12 -6.81 2.13
C ARG A 88 -0.88 -6.12 3.47
N ARG A 89 -0.34 -4.89 3.46
CA ARG A 89 -0.10 -4.10 4.68
C ARG A 89 -1.39 -3.77 5.44
N LYS A 90 -2.54 -3.67 4.76
CA LYS A 90 -3.85 -3.48 5.44
C LYS A 90 -4.33 -4.73 6.17
N GLY A 91 -3.95 -5.90 5.70
CA GLY A 91 -4.37 -7.19 6.27
C GLY A 91 -5.70 -7.71 5.73
N GLU A 92 -5.97 -8.98 6.02
CA GLU A 92 -7.09 -9.75 5.46
C GLU A 92 -8.45 -9.37 6.05
N ASN A 93 -8.49 -8.84 7.27
CA ASN A 93 -9.74 -8.49 7.96
C ASN A 93 -10.21 -7.06 7.65
N VAL A 94 -9.43 -6.29 6.89
CA VAL A 94 -9.69 -4.87 6.65
C VAL A 94 -10.26 -4.66 5.26
N ARG A 95 -11.55 -4.31 5.20
CA ARG A 95 -12.16 -3.80 3.97
C ARG A 95 -11.68 -2.38 3.73
N SER A 96 -10.91 -2.19 2.65
CA SER A 96 -10.30 -0.90 2.31
C SER A 96 -10.91 -0.31 1.05
N LYS A 97 -11.15 1.01 1.04
CA LYS A 97 -11.63 1.71 -0.15
C LYS A 97 -10.56 1.72 -1.23
N ALA A 98 -10.90 1.35 -2.46
CA ALA A 98 -9.97 1.28 -3.58
C ALA A 98 -9.23 2.60 -3.84
N THR A 99 -9.94 3.74 -3.77
CA THR A 99 -9.33 5.07 -3.92
C THR A 99 -8.28 5.36 -2.85
N SER A 100 -8.49 4.90 -1.62
CA SER A 100 -7.52 5.09 -0.53
C SER A 100 -6.27 4.27 -0.79
N LEU A 101 -6.42 3.01 -1.19
CA LEU A 101 -5.31 2.13 -1.57
C LEU A 101 -4.50 2.74 -2.72
N TRP A 102 -5.19 3.25 -3.74
CA TRP A 102 -4.55 3.95 -4.87
C TRP A 102 -3.76 5.19 -4.41
N HIS A 103 -4.32 6.02 -3.52
CA HIS A 103 -3.61 7.18 -2.99
C HIS A 103 -2.34 6.81 -2.21
N GLU A 104 -2.35 5.66 -1.52
CA GLU A 104 -1.17 5.15 -0.83
C GLU A 104 -0.11 4.62 -1.81
N VAL A 105 -0.53 4.01 -2.93
CA VAL A 105 0.38 3.59 -4.00
C VAL A 105 1.07 4.78 -4.65
N ILE A 106 0.32 5.84 -5.00
CA ILE A 106 0.90 7.04 -5.64
C ILE A 106 1.60 7.99 -4.68
N ALA A 107 1.60 7.69 -3.37
CA ALA A 107 2.39 8.42 -2.40
C ALA A 107 3.90 8.18 -2.63
N ASP A 108 4.28 7.05 -3.22
CA ASP A 108 5.64 6.81 -3.70
C ASP A 108 5.95 7.73 -4.89
N ARG A 109 7.18 8.26 -4.97
CA ARG A 109 7.59 9.15 -6.06
C ARG A 109 7.76 8.42 -7.40
N HIS A 110 8.13 7.16 -7.38
CA HIS A 110 8.42 6.32 -8.55
C HIS A 110 7.31 5.31 -8.81
N HIS A 111 6.09 5.55 -8.32
CA HIS A 111 4.95 4.72 -8.68
C HIS A 111 4.75 4.70 -10.20
N ILE A 112 4.29 3.57 -10.70
CA ILE A 112 3.88 3.42 -12.08
C ILE A 112 2.58 4.19 -12.29
N HIS A 113 2.56 5.09 -13.27
CA HIS A 113 1.33 5.74 -13.65
C HIS A 113 0.36 4.72 -14.26
N MET A 114 -0.89 4.68 -13.80
CA MET A 114 -1.87 3.66 -14.21
C MET A 114 -2.06 3.57 -15.74
N ASN A 115 -2.08 4.72 -16.43
CA ASN A 115 -2.12 4.78 -17.91
C ASN A 115 -0.96 4.06 -18.64
N ALA A 116 0.14 3.74 -17.96
CA ALA A 116 1.25 2.98 -18.53
C ALA A 116 1.09 1.46 -18.39
N THR A 117 0.04 1.01 -17.67
CA THR A 117 -0.27 -0.40 -17.44
C THR A 117 -1.38 -0.86 -18.39
N ARG A 118 -1.66 -2.17 -18.38
CA ARG A 118 -2.80 -2.75 -19.09
C ARG A 118 -4.18 -2.32 -18.57
N TRP A 119 -4.24 -1.69 -17.40
CA TRP A 119 -5.50 -1.23 -16.78
C TRP A 119 -5.59 0.28 -16.86
N LEU A 120 -6.58 0.79 -17.59
CA LEU A 120 -6.72 2.23 -17.83
C LEU A 120 -7.43 2.95 -16.68
N THR A 121 -8.17 2.20 -15.86
CA THR A 121 -8.92 2.75 -14.73
C THR A 121 -8.75 1.91 -13.49
N LEU A 122 -8.82 2.56 -12.32
CA LEU A 122 -8.76 1.87 -11.02
C LEU A 122 -9.86 0.80 -10.92
N THR A 123 -11.05 1.11 -11.42
CA THR A 123 -12.19 0.18 -11.44
C THR A 123 -11.89 -1.09 -12.22
N GLU A 124 -11.26 -0.96 -13.39
CA GLU A 124 -10.87 -2.10 -14.22
C GLU A 124 -9.86 -2.99 -13.50
N TYR A 125 -8.85 -2.37 -12.88
CA TYR A 125 -7.85 -3.08 -12.09
C TYR A 125 -8.44 -3.80 -10.87
N ILE A 126 -9.34 -3.14 -10.13
CA ILE A 126 -10.01 -3.74 -8.97
C ILE A 126 -10.89 -4.93 -9.40
N LYS A 127 -11.62 -4.81 -10.52
CA LYS A 127 -12.35 -5.95 -11.10
C LYS A 127 -11.42 -7.09 -11.48
N TYR A 128 -10.25 -6.77 -12.04
CA TYR A 128 -9.22 -7.76 -12.37
C TYR A 128 -8.74 -8.51 -11.12
N LEU A 129 -8.44 -7.81 -10.01
CA LEU A 129 -8.04 -8.45 -8.74
C LEU A 129 -9.11 -9.41 -8.20
N GLY A 130 -10.39 -9.06 -8.35
CA GLY A 130 -11.51 -9.92 -8.00
C GLY A 130 -11.59 -11.17 -8.88
N LYS A 131 -11.36 -11.04 -10.20
CA LYS A 131 -11.34 -12.17 -11.14
C LYS A 131 -10.15 -13.11 -10.90
N GLU A 132 -8.98 -12.57 -10.59
CA GLU A 132 -7.78 -13.36 -10.25
C GLU A 132 -7.91 -14.03 -8.87
N GLY A 133 -8.87 -13.56 -8.05
CA GLY A 133 -9.15 -14.06 -6.70
C GLY A 133 -8.09 -13.70 -5.66
N ARG A 134 -7.35 -12.60 -5.90
CA ARG A 134 -6.30 -12.09 -5.00
C ARG A 134 -6.84 -11.11 -3.97
N ALA A 135 -8.00 -10.54 -4.25
CA ALA A 135 -8.74 -9.70 -3.34
C ALA A 135 -10.24 -10.04 -3.40
N HIS A 136 -10.93 -9.95 -2.27
CA HIS A 136 -12.37 -9.88 -2.25
C HIS A 136 -12.79 -8.45 -2.56
N VAL A 137 -13.64 -8.29 -3.57
CA VAL A 137 -13.97 -6.98 -4.14
C VAL A 137 -15.47 -6.79 -4.10
N ASP A 138 -15.89 -5.63 -3.60
CA ASP A 138 -17.29 -5.27 -3.45
C ASP A 138 -17.53 -3.78 -3.73
N GLN A 139 -18.79 -3.41 -3.95
CA GLN A 139 -19.22 -2.01 -4.13
C GLN A 139 -20.16 -1.64 -2.98
N ASP A 140 -20.09 -0.38 -2.52
CA ASP A 140 -21.09 0.17 -1.61
C ASP A 140 -22.34 0.68 -2.37
N GLU A 141 -23.32 1.17 -1.61
CA GLU A 141 -24.57 1.73 -2.13
C GLU A 141 -24.35 2.97 -3.01
N GLU A 142 -23.22 3.65 -2.87
CA GLU A 142 -22.82 4.81 -3.67
C GLU A 142 -21.99 4.44 -4.91
N GLY A 143 -21.74 3.14 -5.15
CA GLY A 143 -20.96 2.64 -6.28
C GLY A 143 -19.44 2.79 -6.14
N LYS A 144 -18.93 3.05 -4.93
CA LYS A 144 -17.49 3.09 -4.64
C LYS A 144 -16.97 1.67 -4.43
N TRP A 145 -15.80 1.40 -5.00
CA TRP A 145 -15.14 0.10 -4.94
C TRP A 145 -14.34 -0.09 -3.65
N TYR A 146 -14.45 -1.28 -3.07
CA TYR A 146 -13.66 -1.74 -1.92
C TYR A 146 -12.94 -3.03 -2.27
N ALA A 147 -11.78 -3.22 -1.66
CA ALA A 147 -10.99 -4.41 -1.77
C ALA A 147 -10.53 -4.87 -0.39
N ARG A 148 -10.49 -6.18 -0.19
CA ARG A 148 -9.98 -6.87 0.99
C ARG A 148 -8.97 -7.91 0.54
N TYR A 149 -7.80 -7.93 1.16
CA TYR A 149 -6.74 -8.86 0.79
C TYR A 149 -7.16 -10.31 1.01
N ILE A 150 -6.82 -11.21 0.08
CA ILE A 150 -6.94 -12.66 0.26
C ILE A 150 -5.51 -13.21 0.36
N ASN A 151 -5.17 -13.74 1.53
CA ASN A 151 -3.91 -14.43 1.72
C ASN A 151 -4.01 -15.87 1.22
N ARG A 152 -3.10 -16.23 0.33
CA ARG A 152 -3.01 -17.58 -0.27
C ARG A 152 -1.84 -18.38 0.27
N ASP A 153 -1.14 -17.89 1.30
CA ASP A 153 -0.02 -18.60 1.89
C ASP A 153 -0.54 -19.71 2.85
N PRO A 154 -0.30 -21.00 2.53
CA PRO A 154 -0.78 -22.12 3.33
C PRO A 154 -0.13 -22.21 4.72
N GLU A 155 0.99 -21.55 4.95
CA GLU A 155 1.62 -21.50 6.28
C GLU A 155 0.91 -20.50 7.20
N VAL A 156 0.51 -19.35 6.66
CA VAL A 156 -0.24 -18.34 7.42
C VAL A 156 -1.65 -18.83 7.74
N LEU A 157 -2.30 -19.51 6.80
CA LEU A 157 -3.61 -20.14 7.02
C LEU A 157 -3.54 -21.17 8.16
N ARG A 158 -2.54 -22.06 8.13
CA ARG A 158 -2.32 -23.05 9.20
C ARG A 158 -2.05 -22.39 10.56
N ARG A 159 -1.31 -21.29 10.59
CA ARG A 159 -1.04 -20.56 11.84
C ARG A 159 -2.30 -19.89 12.39
N GLN A 160 -3.13 -19.30 11.54
CA GLN A 160 -4.42 -18.74 11.95
C GLN A 160 -5.36 -19.82 12.48
N GLU A 161 -5.50 -20.94 11.77
CA GLU A 161 -6.32 -22.07 12.22
C GLU A 161 -5.82 -22.64 13.56
N ALA A 162 -4.50 -22.75 13.74
CA ALA A 162 -3.92 -23.18 15.00
C ALA A 162 -4.21 -22.21 16.15
N LEU A 163 -4.18 -20.89 15.90
CA LEU A 163 -4.54 -19.88 16.90
C LEU A 163 -6.03 -19.94 17.26
N VAL A 164 -6.92 -19.99 16.27
CA VAL A 164 -8.37 -20.11 16.49
C VAL A 164 -8.70 -21.41 17.23
N ARG A 165 -8.04 -22.51 16.87
CA ARG A 165 -8.20 -23.80 17.55
C ARG A 165 -7.73 -23.73 19.00
N LYS A 166 -6.57 -23.11 19.25
CA LYS A 166 -6.05 -22.93 20.60
C LYS A 166 -6.97 -22.07 21.44
N GLU A 167 -7.43 -20.93 20.91
CA GLU A 167 -8.37 -20.05 21.60
C GLU A 167 -9.68 -20.76 21.94
N ARG A 168 -10.21 -21.58 21.03
CA ARG A 168 -11.39 -22.41 21.29
C ARG A 168 -11.15 -23.45 22.38
N MET A 169 -9.96 -24.06 22.43
CA MET A 169 -9.60 -25.01 23.49
C MET A 169 -9.44 -24.30 24.84
N ASP A 170 -8.80 -23.13 24.86
CA ASP A 170 -8.61 -22.32 26.08
C ASP A 170 -9.96 -21.85 26.64
N LEU A 171 -10.92 -21.48 25.77
CA LEU A 171 -12.30 -21.16 26.15
C LEU A 171 -13.03 -22.36 26.76
N ASP A 172 -13.00 -23.53 26.12
CA ASP A 172 -13.65 -24.75 26.61
C ASP A 172 -13.06 -25.22 27.96
N ASP A 173 -11.75 -25.09 28.14
CA ASP A 173 -11.07 -25.40 29.40
C ASP A 173 -11.38 -24.38 30.50
N SER A 174 -11.49 -23.09 30.17
CA SER A 174 -11.95 -22.05 31.09
C SER A 174 -13.38 -22.30 31.56
N GLU A 175 -14.30 -22.67 30.66
CA GLU A 175 -15.68 -23.02 31.02
C GLU A 175 -15.74 -24.28 31.89
N ARG A 176 -14.94 -25.30 31.61
CA ARG A 176 -14.82 -26.49 32.47
C ARG A 176 -14.29 -26.14 33.86
N ALA A 177 -13.26 -25.29 33.94
CA ALA A 177 -12.70 -24.85 35.22
C ALA A 177 -13.73 -24.04 36.03
N ALA A 178 -14.45 -23.12 35.39
CA ALA A 178 -15.49 -22.33 36.04
C ALA A 178 -16.61 -23.20 36.62
N ARG A 179 -17.08 -24.23 35.89
CA ARG A 179 -18.08 -25.18 36.39
C ARG A 179 -17.57 -25.98 37.59
N MET A 180 -16.30 -26.40 37.59
CA MET A 180 -15.72 -27.12 38.73
C MET A 180 -15.64 -26.24 39.98
N VAL A 181 -15.20 -24.99 39.84
CA VAL A 181 -15.17 -24.03 40.96
C VAL A 181 -16.58 -23.77 41.50
N GLU A 182 -17.56 -23.58 40.62
CA GLU A 182 -18.95 -23.34 41.04
C GLU A 182 -19.52 -24.53 41.83
N ASN A 183 -19.21 -25.76 41.41
CA ASN A 183 -19.62 -26.97 42.14
C ASN A 183 -18.95 -27.05 43.53
N GLN A 184 -17.65 -26.76 43.64
CA GLN A 184 -16.96 -26.74 44.93
C GLN A 184 -17.54 -25.68 45.89
N ILE A 185 -17.91 -24.51 45.37
CA ILE A 185 -18.57 -23.46 46.17
C ILE A 185 -19.94 -23.95 46.66
N LYS A 186 -20.74 -24.58 45.79
CA LYS A 186 -22.06 -25.13 46.16
C LYS A 186 -21.95 -26.22 47.22
N GLU A 187 -20.99 -27.13 47.10
CA GLU A 187 -20.72 -28.17 48.10
C GLU A 187 -20.25 -27.58 49.43
N ALA A 188 -19.32 -26.61 49.40
CA ALA A 188 -18.85 -25.93 50.61
C ALA A 188 -19.99 -25.17 51.32
N GLN A 189 -20.86 -24.49 50.57
CA GLN A 189 -22.05 -23.83 51.11
C GLN A 189 -23.04 -24.82 51.72
N ARG A 190 -23.22 -26.00 51.11
CA ARG A 190 -24.06 -27.07 51.67
C ARG A 190 -23.49 -27.61 52.98
N GLN A 191 -22.19 -27.89 53.04
CA GLN A 191 -21.52 -28.37 54.26
C GLN A 191 -21.57 -27.32 55.38
N LEU A 192 -21.43 -26.03 55.06
CA LEU A 192 -21.58 -24.94 56.03
C LEU A 192 -23.01 -24.84 56.56
N LYS A 193 -24.03 -25.02 55.73
CA LYS A 193 -25.44 -25.08 56.17
C LYS A 193 -25.71 -26.30 57.05
N GLU A 194 -25.15 -27.46 56.72
CA GLU A 194 -25.29 -28.69 57.52
C GLU A 194 -24.55 -28.60 58.86
N ARG A 195 -23.39 -27.93 58.91
CA ARG A 195 -22.66 -27.62 60.16
C ARG A 195 -23.26 -26.46 60.98
N GLY A 196 -24.15 -25.67 60.40
CA GLY A 196 -24.83 -24.54 61.03
C GLY A 196 -26.28 -24.83 61.47
N GLY A 197 -26.76 -26.07 61.37
CA GLY A 197 -28.06 -26.50 61.91
C GLY A 197 -28.02 -26.67 63.44
N PRO A 198 -29.11 -26.39 64.16
CA PRO A 198 -29.11 -25.75 65.47
C PRO A 198 -28.64 -26.66 66.61
N ALA A 199 -27.94 -26.06 67.58
CA ALA A 199 -27.86 -26.56 68.95
C ALA A 199 -29.16 -26.24 69.70
#